data_AF-A0A8S0FNC5-F1
#
_entry.id   AF-A0A8S0FNC5-F1
#
_cell.length_a   1.000
_cell.length_b   1.000
_cell.length_c   1.000
_cell.angle_alpha   90.00
_cell.angle_beta   90.00
_cell.angle_gamma   90.00
#
_symmetry.space_group_name_H-M   'P 1'
#
loop_
_entity.id
_entity.type
_entity.pdbx_description
1 polymer ?
#
loop_
_entity_poly.entity_id
_entity_poly.type
_entity_poly.pdbx_seq_one_letter_code
_entity_poly.pdbx_strand_id
1 'polypeptide(L)'
;MALHDENVVWHSHPVTLQQREQHHGHRGVVLWFTGLSGSGKSTVAGALEEALHKLGVSTYLLDGDNVRHGLCSDLGFSDADRKENIRRVGEVANLMVELI
;
A
#
# COMPACT_ATOMS: atom_id res chain seq x y z
N MET A 1 21.21 -8.17 -2.67
CA MET A 1 20.58 -8.08 -4.00
C MET A 1 20.00 -9.45 -4.28
N ALA A 2 18.67 -9.58 -4.31
CA ALA A 2 18.07 -10.82 -4.82
C ALA A 2 18.44 -10.94 -6.31
N LEU A 3 18.98 -12.09 -6.68
CA LEU A 3 19.31 -12.44 -8.05
C LEU A 3 18.05 -12.24 -8.91
N HIS A 4 18.14 -11.49 -10.00
CA HIS A 4 17.08 -11.47 -11.01
C HIS A 4 16.96 -12.89 -11.55
N ASP A 5 15.88 -13.57 -11.20
CA ASP A 5 15.54 -14.86 -11.77
C ASP A 5 15.16 -14.62 -13.23
N GLU A 6 15.99 -15.11 -14.15
CA GLU A 6 15.82 -14.93 -15.60
C GLU A 6 14.49 -15.51 -16.12
N ASN A 7 13.78 -16.29 -15.29
CA ASN A 7 12.49 -16.89 -15.62
C ASN A 7 11.28 -15.99 -15.25
N VAL A 8 11.49 -14.84 -14.61
CA VAL A 8 10.40 -13.92 -14.25
C VAL A 8 10.31 -12.81 -15.30
N VAL A 9 9.36 -12.96 -16.22
CA VAL A 9 9.07 -11.97 -17.25
C VAL A 9 7.83 -11.17 -16.86
N TRP A 10 7.90 -9.84 -16.97
CA TRP A 10 6.73 -8.99 -16.78
C TRP A 10 5.70 -9.25 -17.89
N HIS A 11 4.51 -9.67 -17.49
CA HIS A 11 3.39 -9.83 -18.40
C HIS A 11 2.60 -8.52 -18.48
N SER A 12 2.44 -7.98 -19.69
CA SER A 12 1.56 -6.83 -19.90
C SER A 12 0.10 -7.26 -19.75
N HIS A 13 -0.66 -6.53 -18.94
CA HIS A 13 -2.10 -6.73 -18.80
C HIS A 13 -2.87 -5.94 -19.86
N PRO A 14 -4.00 -6.45 -20.38
CA PRO A 14 -4.82 -5.73 -21.37
C PRO A 14 -5.41 -4.41 -20.85
N VAL A 15 -5.61 -4.31 -19.54
CA VAL A 15 -6.10 -3.10 -18.87
C VAL A 15 -4.92 -2.26 -18.42
N THR A 16 -4.80 -1.06 -18.98
CA THR A 16 -3.70 -0.14 -18.67
C THR A 16 -3.98 0.69 -17.42
N LEU A 17 -2.91 1.24 -16.83
CA LEU A 17 -3.03 2.20 -15.73
C LEU A 17 -3.94 3.38 -16.10
N GLN A 18 -3.78 3.94 -17.30
CA GLN A 18 -4.60 5.07 -17.77
C GLN A 18 -6.10 4.72 -17.83
N GLN A 19 -6.44 3.50 -18.24
CA GLN A 19 -7.84 3.05 -18.26
C GLN A 19 -8.42 2.94 -16.85
N ARG A 20 -7.61 2.55 -15.86
CA ARG A 20 -8.02 2.52 -14.45
C ARG A 20 -8.19 3.92 -13.89
N GLU A 21 -7.23 4.81 -14.13
CA GLU A 21 -7.33 6.22 -13.71
C GLU A 21 -8.57 6.90 -14.32
N GLN A 22 -8.90 6.60 -15.58
CA GLN A 22 -10.14 7.06 -16.23
C GLN A 22 -11.41 6.49 -15.59
N HIS A 23 -11.39 5.20 -15.24
CA HIS A 23 -12.50 4.53 -14.57
C HIS A 23 -12.76 5.10 -13.16
N HIS A 24 -11.71 5.35 -12.39
CA HIS A 24 -11.80 5.90 -11.04
C HIS A 24 -11.99 7.43 -11.02
N GLY A 25 -11.68 8.12 -12.12
CA GLY A 25 -11.79 9.58 -12.23
C GLY A 25 -10.66 10.34 -11.51
N HIS A 26 -9.60 9.64 -11.10
CA HIS A 26 -8.43 10.21 -10.45
C HIS A 26 -7.21 9.32 -10.68
N ARG A 27 -6.03 9.83 -10.34
CA ARG A 27 -4.80 9.04 -10.37
C ARG A 27 -4.64 8.24 -9.08
N GLY A 28 -4.11 7.03 -9.16
CA GLY A 28 -3.65 6.29 -8.00
C GLY A 28 -2.45 6.97 -7.33
N VAL A 29 -2.47 7.10 -6.00
CA VAL A 29 -1.38 7.68 -5.23
C VAL A 29 -1.17 6.93 -3.90
N VAL A 30 0.07 6.85 -3.43
CA VAL A 30 0.38 6.40 -2.06
C VAL A 30 0.63 7.62 -1.18
N LEU A 31 -0.10 7.71 -0.06
CA LEU A 31 0.20 8.67 1.00
C LEU A 31 0.83 7.92 2.18
N TRP A 32 2.15 8.09 2.35
CA TRP A 32 2.91 7.35 3.36
C TRP A 32 3.06 8.16 4.66
N PHE A 33 2.27 7.80 5.68
CA PHE A 33 2.36 8.41 7.00
C PHE A 33 3.49 7.77 7.82
N THR A 34 4.47 8.57 8.23
CA THR A 34 5.59 8.14 9.08
C THR A 34 5.75 9.05 10.29
N GLY A 35 6.28 8.52 11.39
CA GLY A 35 6.36 9.21 12.68
C GLY A 35 6.35 8.26 13.87
N LEU A 36 6.67 8.77 15.05
CA LEU A 36 6.76 8.01 16.29
C LEU A 36 5.43 7.32 16.65
N SER A 37 5.49 6.25 17.44
CA SER A 37 4.28 5.66 18.02
C SER A 37 3.54 6.73 18.84
N GLY A 38 2.21 6.81 18.70
CA GLY A 38 1.39 7.84 19.34
C GLY A 38 1.41 9.23 18.69
N SER A 39 2.17 9.46 17.60
CA SER A 39 2.21 10.77 16.91
C SER A 39 0.93 11.12 16.13
N GLY A 40 -0.13 10.31 16.20
CA GLY A 40 -1.41 10.57 15.53
C GLY A 40 -1.53 10.08 14.08
N LYS A 41 -0.59 9.26 13.57
CA LYS A 41 -0.61 8.75 12.18
C LYS A 41 -1.95 8.13 11.78
N SER A 42 -2.39 7.11 12.51
CA SER A 42 -3.65 6.39 12.20
C SER A 42 -4.87 7.29 12.39
N THR A 43 -4.83 8.24 13.33
CA THR A 43 -5.89 9.24 13.51
C THR A 43 -6.04 10.14 12.29
N VAL A 44 -4.93 10.71 11.78
CA VAL A 44 -4.96 11.57 10.59
C VAL A 44 -5.31 10.76 9.35
N ALA A 45 -4.75 9.56 9.19
CA ALA A 45 -5.00 8.72 8.03
C ALA A 45 -6.46 8.26 7.95
N GLY A 46 -7.08 7.86 9.07
CA GLY A 46 -8.49 7.50 9.11
C GLY A 46 -9.42 8.70 8.84
N ALA A 47 -9.11 9.87 9.39
CA ALA A 47 -9.88 11.09 9.10
C ALA A 47 -9.78 11.49 7.62
N LEU A 48 -8.61 11.31 7.00
CA LEU A 48 -8.41 11.55 5.58
C LEU A 48 -9.19 10.54 4.72
N GLU A 49 -9.14 9.25 5.06
CA GLU A 49 -9.90 8.20 4.37
C GLU A 49 -11.41 8.50 4.42
N GLU A 50 -11.94 8.86 5.60
CA GLU A 50 -13.35 9.24 5.75
C GLU A 50 -13.72 10.46 4.89
N ALA A 51 -12.86 11.48 4.85
CA ALA A 51 -13.07 12.67 4.03
C ALA A 51 -13.06 12.36 2.53
N LEU A 52 -12.10 11.55 2.06
CA LEU A 52 -12.00 11.15 0.66
C LEU A 52 -13.16 10.23 0.24
N HIS A 53 -13.58 9.31 1.12
CA HIS A 53 -14.74 8.46 0.89
C HIS A 53 -16.02 9.29 0.70
N LYS A 54 -16.23 10.34 1.51
CA LYS A 54 -17.37 11.27 1.35
C LYS A 54 -17.34 12.04 0.01
N LEU A 55 -16.17 12.18 -0.61
CA LEU A 55 -15.99 12.79 -1.93
C LEU A 55 -16.11 11.76 -3.07
N GLY A 56 -16.39 10.49 -2.77
CA GLY A 56 -16.48 9.42 -3.78
C GLY A 56 -15.13 8.93 -4.29
N VAL A 57 -14.02 9.27 -3.63
CA VAL A 57 -12.67 8.86 -4.03
C VAL A 57 -12.40 7.44 -3.52
N SER A 58 -11.92 6.58 -4.42
CA SER A 58 -11.55 5.21 -4.06
C SER A 58 -10.26 5.24 -3.24
N THR A 59 -10.34 4.74 -2.01
CA THR A 59 -9.22 4.77 -1.05
C THR A 59 -9.17 3.48 -0.25
N TYR A 60 -8.00 3.20 0.32
CA TYR A 60 -7.80 2.09 1.24
C TYR A 60 -6.67 2.41 2.23
N LEU A 61 -6.94 2.26 3.51
CA LEU A 61 -5.96 2.46 4.57
C LEU A 61 -5.17 1.17 4.87
N LEU A 62 -3.88 1.15 4.50
CA LEU A 62 -2.93 0.13 4.91
C LEU A 62 -2.34 0.47 6.29
N ASP A 63 -2.81 -0.21 7.33
CA ASP A 63 -2.32 -0.06 8.69
C ASP A 63 -1.25 -1.11 9.04
N GLY A 64 -0.14 -0.66 9.61
CA GLY A 64 1.04 -1.48 9.92
C GLY A 64 0.80 -2.56 10.98
N ASP A 65 -0.20 -2.38 11.84
CA ASP A 65 -0.60 -3.39 12.82
C ASP A 65 -1.61 -4.37 12.19
N ASN A 66 -2.54 -3.88 11.36
CA ASN A 66 -3.50 -4.74 10.66
C ASN A 66 -2.84 -5.75 9.72
N VAL A 67 -1.77 -5.36 9.01
CA VAL A 67 -1.06 -6.29 8.12
C VAL A 67 -0.39 -7.45 8.86
N ARG A 68 -0.08 -7.29 10.16
CA ARG A 68 0.49 -8.35 11.01
C ARG A 68 -0.52 -9.45 11.35
N HIS A 69 -1.81 -9.21 11.16
CA HIS A 69 -2.83 -10.25 11.28
C HIS A 69 -2.93 -11.15 10.03
N GLY A 70 -2.26 -10.80 8.92
CA GLY A 70 -2.32 -11.55 7.67
C GLY A 70 -0.99 -11.55 6.92
N LEU A 71 -0.79 -10.61 6.00
CA LEU A 71 0.39 -10.50 5.12
C LEU A 71 1.74 -10.64 5.85
N CYS A 72 1.82 -10.15 7.08
CA CYS A 72 3.02 -10.10 7.90
C CYS A 72 2.88 -10.93 9.19
N SER A 73 2.00 -11.95 9.22
CA SER A 73 1.75 -12.76 10.43
C SER A 73 2.95 -13.63 10.85
N ASP A 74 3.87 -13.88 9.93
CA ASP A 74 5.14 -14.58 10.15
C ASP A 74 6.23 -13.67 10.73
N LEU A 75 6.03 -12.35 10.78
CA LEU A 75 7.05 -11.38 11.18
C LEU A 75 6.93 -10.99 12.66
N GLY A 76 8.05 -11.11 13.38
CA GLY A 76 8.18 -10.62 14.75
C GLY A 76 8.41 -9.10 14.84
N PHE A 77 9.10 -8.67 15.89
CA PHE A 77 9.40 -7.25 16.17
C PHE A 77 10.89 -6.91 16.13
N SER A 78 11.73 -7.83 15.62
CA SER A 78 13.15 -7.56 15.40
C SER A 78 13.36 -6.47 14.35
N ASP A 79 14.55 -5.87 14.30
CA ASP A 79 14.86 -4.85 13.29
C ASP A 79 14.77 -5.39 11.86
N ALA A 80 15.10 -6.66 11.66
CA ALA A 80 14.96 -7.33 10.37
C ALA A 80 13.48 -7.50 10.00
N ASP A 81 12.66 -7.98 10.93
CA ASP A 81 11.21 -8.16 10.71
C ASP A 81 10.51 -6.83 10.43
N ARG A 82 10.92 -5.76 11.11
CA ARG A 82 10.38 -4.41 10.86
C ARG A 82 10.69 -3.91 9.46
N LYS A 83 11.92 -4.13 8.98
CA LYS A 83 12.32 -3.78 7.61
C LYS A 83 11.53 -4.59 6.58
N GLU A 84 11.37 -5.89 6.80
CA GLU A 84 10.60 -6.75 5.91
C GLU A 84 9.10 -6.40 5.90
N ASN A 85 8.53 -6.06 7.06
CA ASN A 85 7.16 -5.57 7.16
C ASN A 85 6.95 -4.31 6.31
N ILE A 86 7.86 -3.33 6.42
CA ILE A 86 7.80 -2.11 5.61
C ILE A 86 7.95 -2.43 4.12
N ARG A 87 8.86 -3.34 3.75
CA ARG A 87 9.05 -3.77 2.36
C ARG A 87 7.75 -4.37 1.79
N ARG A 88 7.14 -5.33 2.49
CA ARG A 88 5.88 -5.99 2.05
C ARG A 88 4.73 -5.00 1.91
N VAL A 89 4.58 -4.08 2.86
CA VAL A 89 3.56 -3.01 2.79
C VAL A 89 3.83 -2.09 1.61
N GLY A 90 5.09 -1.76 1.32
CA GLY A 90 5.48 -0.97 0.15
C GLY A 90 5.10 -1.62 -1.17
N GLU A 91 5.38 -2.92 -1.33
CA GLU A 91 4.98 -3.67 -2.53
C GLU A 91 3.45 -3.71 -2.70
N VAL A 92 2.71 -3.96 -1.62
CA VAL A 92 1.24 -3.94 -1.66
C VAL A 92 0.70 -2.55 -1.99
N ALA A 93 1.29 -1.49 -1.43
CA ALA A 93 0.89 -0.12 -1.74
C ALA A 93 1.12 0.20 -3.23
N ASN A 94 2.21 -0.29 -3.84
CA ASN A 94 2.46 -0.14 -5.27
C ASN A 94 1.38 -0.84 -6.10
N LEU A 95 1.03 -2.09 -5.76
CA LEU A 95 -0.05 -2.82 -6.43
C LEU A 95 -1.41 -2.12 -6.31
N MET A 96 -1.68 -1.47 -5.17
CA MET A 96 -2.93 -0.73 -4.96
C MET A 96 -3.00 0.54 -5.83
N VAL A 97 -1.88 1.22 -6.06
CA VAL A 97 -1.81 2.36 -7.01
C VAL A 97 -2.02 1.91 -8.45
N GLU A 98 -1.57 0.71 -8.80
CA GLU A 98 -1.84 0.16 -10.13
C GLU A 98 -3.29 -0.33 -10.29
N LEU A 99 -4.00 -0.59 -9.18
CA LEU A 99 -5.37 -1.06 -9.17
C LEU A 99 -6.39 0.09 -9.29
N ILE A 100 -6.12 1.20 -8.59
CA ILE A 100 -6.97 2.39 -8.44
C ILE A 100 -6.55 3.47 -9.44
#